data_AF-A0A2T2NVT0-F1
#
_entry.id   AF-A0A2T2NVT0-F1
#
_cell.length_a   1.000
_cell.length_b   1.000
_cell.length_c   1.000
_cell.angle_alpha   90.00
_cell.angle_beta   90.00
_cell.angle_gamma   90.00
#
_symmetry.space_group_name_H-M   'P 1'
#
loop_
_entity.id
_entity.type
_entity.pdbx_description
1 polymer ?
#
loop_
_entity_poly.entity_id
_entity_poly.type
_entity_poly.pdbx_seq_one_letter_code
_entity_poly.pdbx_strand_id
1 'polypeptide(L)'
;MNGTNLLFENITCGDISADASSGYNWVQNADGFNTMDARSVSLKNFLYYRGDNCLAIKSRLYNIRIENITCEGGNGVTIEILGQYLEDSSVEDVSIRNARVSG
;
A
#
# COMPACT_ATOMS: atom_id res chain seq x y z
N MET A 1 10.11 2.99 -1.68
CA MET A 1 10.82 2.49 -2.88
C MET A 1 11.71 3.61 -3.41
N ASN A 2 12.50 3.44 -4.47
CA ASN A 2 13.03 4.56 -5.25
C ASN A 2 13.02 4.10 -6.70
N GLY A 3 12.21 4.72 -7.57
CA GLY A 3 12.13 4.25 -8.96
C GLY A 3 11.15 5.00 -9.84
N THR A 4 11.33 4.84 -11.15
CA THR A 4 10.52 5.50 -12.19
C THR A 4 10.03 4.48 -13.21
N ASN A 5 8.81 4.65 -13.73
CA ASN A 5 8.19 3.78 -14.74
C ASN A 5 8.12 2.31 -14.29
N LEU A 6 7.46 2.07 -13.16
CA LEU A 6 7.33 0.75 -12.56
C LEU A 6 5.93 0.17 -12.80
N LEU A 7 5.87 -1.10 -13.20
CA LEU A 7 4.63 -1.86 -13.37
C LEU A 7 4.65 -3.09 -12.47
N PHE A 8 3.60 -3.21 -11.66
CA PHE A 8 3.35 -4.34 -10.78
C PHE A 8 1.96 -4.89 -11.08
N GLU A 9 1.87 -6.17 -11.45
CA GLU A 9 0.60 -6.81 -11.82
C GLU A 9 0.49 -8.21 -11.23
N ASN A 10 -0.72 -8.57 -10.79
CA ASN A 10 -1.07 -9.91 -10.29
C ASN A 10 -0.23 -10.34 -9.07
N ILE A 11 -0.10 -9.44 -8.10
CA ILE A 11 0.63 -9.69 -6.86
C ILE A 11 -0.36 -10.02 -5.74
N THR A 12 -0.04 -11.06 -4.98
CA THR A 12 -0.73 -11.41 -3.73
C THR A 12 0.27 -11.36 -2.58
N CYS A 13 -0.05 -10.66 -1.50
CA CYS A 13 0.74 -10.67 -0.27
C CYS A 13 -0.16 -10.58 0.95
N GLY A 14 0.38 -10.96 2.10
CA GLY A 14 -0.36 -10.90 3.34
C GLY A 14 0.36 -11.62 4.47
N ASP A 15 0.12 -11.12 5.67
CA ASP A 15 0.87 -11.53 6.86
C ASP A 15 -0.08 -11.90 8.00
N ILE A 16 0.13 -13.10 8.54
CA ILE A 16 -0.67 -13.67 9.62
C ILE A 16 0.30 -14.12 10.71
N SER A 17 0.06 -13.68 11.95
CA SER A 17 0.83 -14.21 13.08
C SER A 17 0.34 -15.61 13.46
N ALA A 18 1.27 -16.54 13.56
CA ALA A 18 1.00 -17.89 14.05
C ALA A 18 0.61 -17.94 15.54
N ASP A 19 0.99 -16.92 16.31
CA ASP A 19 0.79 -16.85 17.76
C ASP A 19 -0.42 -16.00 18.16
N ALA A 20 -1.09 -15.36 17.20
CA ALA A 20 -2.26 -14.55 17.49
C ALA A 20 -3.46 -15.43 17.86
N SER A 21 -4.21 -14.99 18.88
CA SER A 21 -5.50 -15.59 19.22
C SER A 21 -6.45 -15.59 18.01
N SER A 22 -7.31 -16.61 17.91
CA SER A 22 -8.30 -16.73 16.84
C SER A 22 -9.10 -15.44 16.65
N GLY A 23 -9.15 -14.95 15.41
CA GLY A 23 -9.85 -13.70 15.06
C GLY A 23 -9.02 -12.42 15.23
N TYR A 24 -7.79 -12.51 15.74
CA TYR A 24 -6.87 -11.38 15.84
C TYR A 24 -5.68 -11.54 14.88
N ASN A 25 -5.08 -10.42 14.48
CA ASN A 25 -3.78 -10.38 13.84
C ASN A 25 -3.01 -9.17 14.37
N TRP A 26 -1.95 -9.41 15.13
CA TRP A 26 -1.11 -8.35 15.72
C TRP A 26 0.17 -8.08 14.94
N VAL A 27 0.28 -8.57 13.70
CA VAL A 27 1.41 -8.24 12.83
C VAL A 27 1.38 -6.74 12.55
N GLN A 28 2.50 -6.06 12.81
CA GLN A 28 2.67 -4.63 12.59
C GLN A 28 3.75 -4.41 11.52
N ASN A 29 3.68 -3.27 10.85
CA ASN A 29 4.63 -2.81 9.82
C ASN A 29 4.78 -3.75 8.61
N ALA A 30 3.84 -4.67 8.44
CA ALA A 30 3.71 -5.56 7.29
C ALA A 30 2.78 -4.91 6.25
N ASP A 31 3.28 -3.82 5.65
CA ASP A 31 2.57 -3.12 4.59
C ASP A 31 2.58 -3.97 3.31
N GLY A 32 1.45 -4.06 2.62
CA GLY A 32 1.29 -4.82 1.38
C GLY A 32 2.08 -4.19 0.23
N PHE A 33 1.78 -2.94 -0.11
CA PHE A 33 2.51 -2.18 -1.14
C PHE A 33 2.94 -0.82 -0.61
N ASN A 34 4.23 -0.68 -0.34
CA ASN A 34 4.80 0.50 0.30
C ASN A 34 5.49 1.41 -0.72
N THR A 35 4.98 2.62 -0.90
CA THR A 35 5.45 3.58 -1.91
C THR A 35 6.15 4.76 -1.26
N MET A 36 7.26 5.20 -1.87
CA MET A 36 8.02 6.41 -1.52
C MET A 36 8.96 6.67 -2.68
N ASP A 37 9.39 7.92 -2.90
CA ASP A 37 10.44 8.28 -3.86
C ASP A 37 10.20 7.69 -5.26
N ALA A 38 8.97 7.77 -5.76
CA ALA A 38 8.58 7.09 -6.99
C ALA A 38 7.75 7.95 -7.93
N ARG A 39 7.96 7.72 -9.23
CA ARG A 39 7.25 8.41 -10.31
C ARG A 39 6.74 7.42 -11.34
N SER A 40 5.52 7.63 -11.84
CA SER A 40 4.94 6.75 -12.86
C SER A 40 4.88 5.29 -12.41
N VAL A 41 4.16 5.02 -11.32
CA VAL A 41 3.95 3.66 -10.80
C VAL A 41 2.55 3.18 -11.17
N SER A 42 2.47 1.96 -11.71
CA SER A 42 1.21 1.27 -11.97
C SER A 42 1.13 -0.02 -11.15
N LEU A 43 0.06 -0.16 -10.36
CA LEU A 43 -0.27 -1.39 -9.62
C LEU A 43 -1.63 -1.90 -10.09
N LYS A 44 -1.70 -3.15 -10.56
CA LYS A 44 -2.96 -3.78 -10.96
C LYS A 44 -3.17 -5.17 -10.39
N ASN A 45 -4.42 -5.53 -10.16
CA ASN A 45 -4.82 -6.87 -9.73
C ASN A 45 -4.06 -7.30 -8.47
N PHE A 46 -4.12 -6.44 -7.44
CA PHE A 46 -3.42 -6.64 -6.18
C PHE A 46 -4.37 -7.23 -5.14
N LEU A 47 -3.96 -8.32 -4.50
CA LEU A 47 -4.67 -8.92 -3.38
C LEU A 47 -3.81 -8.85 -2.12
N TYR A 48 -4.34 -8.18 -1.11
CA TYR A 48 -3.73 -8.07 0.20
C TYR A 48 -4.60 -8.76 1.24
N TYR A 49 -4.01 -9.58 2.10
CA TYR A 49 -4.70 -10.22 3.22
C TYR A 49 -3.94 -10.02 4.54
N ARG A 50 -4.49 -9.19 5.44
CA ARG A 50 -4.01 -8.99 6.82
C ARG A 50 -2.58 -8.44 6.93
N GLY A 51 -2.28 -7.88 8.09
CA GLY A 51 -0.99 -7.26 8.40
C GLY A 51 -1.22 -5.84 8.88
N ASP A 52 -0.46 -4.90 8.33
CA ASP A 52 -0.59 -3.46 8.57
C ASP A 52 -1.36 -2.77 7.41
N ASN A 53 -0.74 -1.88 6.64
CA ASN A 53 -1.40 -1.14 5.57
C ASN A 53 -1.46 -1.97 4.28
N CYS A 54 -2.63 -2.08 3.64
CA CYS A 54 -2.72 -2.72 2.32
C CYS A 54 -1.89 -1.97 1.27
N LEU A 55 -2.09 -0.65 1.21
CA LEU A 55 -1.31 0.27 0.39
C LEU A 55 -0.84 1.41 1.28
N ALA A 56 0.47 1.62 1.36
CA ALA A 56 1.06 2.74 2.09
C ALA A 56 1.61 3.78 1.09
N ILE A 57 0.95 4.94 1.03
CA ILE A 57 1.31 6.08 0.17
C ILE A 57 2.13 7.09 0.98
N LYS A 58 3.45 7.13 0.75
CA LYS A 58 4.38 8.04 1.46
C LYS A 58 4.84 9.19 0.56
N SER A 59 5.85 9.94 1.00
CA SER A 59 6.32 11.16 0.34
C SER A 59 6.99 10.94 -1.01
N ARG A 60 7.05 12.02 -1.80
CA ARG A 60 7.73 12.12 -3.11
C ARG A 60 7.17 11.14 -4.12
N LEU A 61 5.84 11.17 -4.26
CA LEU A 61 5.09 10.33 -5.18
C LEU A 61 4.37 11.16 -6.23
N TYR A 62 4.58 10.82 -7.49
CA TYR A 62 3.99 11.54 -8.63
C TYR A 62 3.48 10.57 -9.70
N ASN A 63 2.27 10.78 -10.20
CA ASN A 63 1.66 9.98 -11.28
C ASN A 63 1.58 8.49 -10.89
N ILE A 64 0.72 8.18 -9.92
CA ILE A 64 0.50 6.84 -9.40
C ILE A 64 -0.88 6.34 -9.85
N ARG A 65 -0.92 5.17 -10.50
CA ARG A 65 -2.16 4.53 -10.95
C ARG A 65 -2.32 3.17 -10.31
N ILE A 66 -3.40 3.01 -9.56
CA ILE A 66 -3.72 1.77 -8.86
C ILE A 66 -5.11 1.32 -9.29
N GLU A 67 -5.24 0.09 -9.76
CA GLU A 67 -6.50 -0.41 -10.30
C GLU A 67 -6.77 -1.86 -9.90
N ASN A 68 -8.04 -2.15 -9.59
CA ASN A 68 -8.50 -3.50 -9.28
C ASN A 68 -7.72 -4.13 -8.11
N ILE A 69 -7.87 -3.52 -6.94
CA ILE A 69 -7.22 -3.97 -5.71
C ILE A 69 -8.25 -4.52 -4.74
N THR A 70 -7.85 -5.53 -3.97
CA THR A 70 -8.63 -6.08 -2.86
C THR A 70 -7.78 -6.08 -1.60
N CYS A 71 -8.24 -5.38 -0.57
CA CYS A 71 -7.61 -5.29 0.74
C CYS A 71 -8.52 -5.96 1.78
N GLU A 72 -8.10 -7.10 2.31
CA GLU A 72 -8.83 -7.84 3.33
C GLU A 72 -8.11 -7.78 4.69
N GLY A 73 -8.67 -7.03 5.63
CA GLY A 73 -8.06 -6.68 6.90
C GLY A 73 -6.96 -5.62 6.78
N GLY A 74 -6.20 -5.46 7.87
CA GLY A 74 -5.21 -4.40 8.00
C GLY A 74 -5.84 -3.01 8.11
N ASN A 75 -5.06 -1.97 7.81
CA ASN A 75 -5.46 -0.56 7.89
C ASN A 75 -6.03 -0.02 6.56
N GLY A 76 -6.10 -0.86 5.53
CA GLY A 76 -6.61 -0.48 4.20
C GLY A 76 -5.61 0.38 3.42
N VAL A 77 -6.12 1.38 2.69
CA VAL A 77 -5.32 2.28 1.86
C VAL A 77 -5.02 3.55 2.65
N THR A 78 -3.74 3.81 2.91
CA THR A 78 -3.28 4.91 3.75
C THR A 78 -2.40 5.88 2.95
N ILE A 79 -2.55 7.18 3.24
CA ILE A 79 -1.56 8.20 2.90
C ILE A 79 -0.87 8.55 4.21
N GLU A 80 0.40 8.17 4.36
CA GLU A 80 1.03 8.21 5.67
C GLU A 80 2.48 8.68 5.71
N ILE A 81 2.74 9.31 6.85
CA ILE A 81 3.94 10.01 7.30
C ILE A 81 4.63 10.90 6.27
N LEU A 82 3.84 11.71 5.56
CA LEU A 82 4.34 12.67 4.57
C LEU A 82 5.47 13.57 5.11
N GLY A 83 5.33 14.04 6.35
CA GLY A 83 6.32 14.90 7.02
C GLY A 83 7.39 14.16 7.82
N GLN A 84 7.56 12.83 7.67
CA GLN A 84 8.63 12.09 8.36
C GLN A 84 10.01 12.59 7.97
N TYR A 85 10.17 12.92 6.69
CA TYR A 85 11.39 13.49 6.16
C TYR A 85 11.17 15.00 6.09
N LEU A 86 12.07 15.80 6.67
CA LEU A 86 11.99 17.28 6.74
C LEU A 86 12.17 17.96 5.37
N GLU A 87 11.81 17.25 4.32
CA GLU A 87 12.03 17.53 2.91
C GLU A 87 10.67 17.52 2.19
N ASP A 88 10.70 17.28 0.88
CA ASP A 88 9.50 17.18 0.07
C ASP A 88 8.56 16.07 0.57
N SER A 89 7.34 16.51 0.91
CA SER A 89 6.24 15.72 1.46
C SER A 89 5.11 15.49 0.42
N SER A 90 5.39 15.78 -0.86
CA SER A 90 4.37 15.81 -1.91
C SER A 90 3.86 14.42 -2.28
N VAL A 91 2.55 14.37 -2.53
CA VAL A 91 1.85 13.27 -3.19
C VAL A 91 0.95 13.92 -4.24
N GLU A 92 1.22 13.65 -5.51
CA GLU A 92 0.57 14.33 -6.64
C GLU A 92 0.12 13.32 -7.70
N ASP A 93 -1.04 13.57 -8.32
CA ASP A 93 -1.60 12.75 -9.40
C ASP A 93 -1.67 11.25 -9.02
N VAL A 94 -2.36 10.97 -7.91
CA VAL A 94 -2.65 9.60 -7.48
C VAL A 94 -4.08 9.25 -7.82
N SER A 95 -4.26 8.12 -8.51
CA SER A 95 -5.57 7.56 -8.83
C SER A 95 -5.66 6.12 -8.34
N ILE A 96 -6.74 5.83 -7.62
CA ILE A 96 -7.06 4.48 -7.14
C ILE A 96 -8.48 4.16 -7.61
N ARG A 97 -8.63 3.09 -8.39
CA ARG A 97 -9.89 2.71 -9.03
C ARG A 97 -10.22 1.24 -8.77
N ASN A 98 -11.51 0.94 -8.69
CA ASN A 98 -12.01 -0.42 -8.49
C ASN A 98 -11.38 -1.09 -7.24
N ALA A 99 -11.32 -0.36 -6.13
CA ALA A 99 -10.81 -0.86 -4.87
C ALA A 99 -11.92 -1.51 -4.03
N ARG A 100 -11.66 -2.71 -3.52
CA ARG A 100 -12.46 -3.37 -2.49
C ARG A 100 -11.67 -3.37 -1.20
N VAL A 101 -12.24 -2.79 -0.14
CA VAL A 101 -11.60 -2.71 1.18
C VAL A 101 -12.58 -3.23 2.21
N SER A 102 -12.15 -4.22 2.98
CA SER A 102 -12.92 -4.84 4.07
C SER A 102 -12.02 -5.07 5.28
N GLY A 103 -12.52 -4.81 6.48
CA GLY A 103 -11.81 -5.02 7.75
C GLY A 103 -11.93 -6.44 8.30
#